data_AF-A0A6L2ZQV8-F1
#
_entry.id   AF-A0A6L2ZQV8-F1
#
_cell.length_a   1.000
_cell.length_b   1.000
_cell.length_c   1.000
_cell.angle_alpha   90.00
_cell.angle_beta   90.00
_cell.angle_gamma   90.00
#
_symmetry.space_group_name_H-M   'P 1'
#
loop_
_entity.id
_entity.type
_entity.pdbx_description
1 polymer ?
#
loop_
_entity_poly.entity_id
_entity_poly.type
_entity_poly.pdbx_seq_one_letter_code
_entity_poly.pdbx_strand_id
1 'polypeptide(L)'
;MTETINTAFYQTKNSSPGVPNTPMTLKERMESLELAPYFMMYTNLMTYPLKFRQHVLAIKEKLTYAKTASRFGVGMASLMRWNRRITPCTTHNKPATKIDMEALAQDVATYPDDYQYERAQRFGVSAQGIRHALKRLRVSRKKNTSASQS
;
A
#
# COMPACT_ATOMS: atom_id res chain seq x y z
N MET A 1 -37.26 30.57 -27.66
CA MET A 1 -37.27 29.99 -26.30
C MET A 1 -36.31 28.81 -26.35
N THR A 2 -34.98 29.04 -26.37
CA THR A 2 -34.10 29.03 -25.17
C THR A 2 -34.33 27.74 -24.37
N GLU A 3 -33.38 26.80 -24.21
CA GLU A 3 -31.99 26.99 -23.83
C GLU A 3 -31.06 25.88 -24.32
N THR A 4 -29.88 26.32 -24.75
CA THR A 4 -28.66 25.60 -25.06
C THR A 4 -27.99 25.13 -23.77
N ILE A 5 -27.68 23.83 -23.62
CA ILE A 5 -26.74 23.36 -22.60
C ILE A 5 -25.39 23.07 -23.26
N ASN A 6 -24.44 23.94 -22.92
CA ASN A 6 -23.07 23.99 -23.39
C ASN A 6 -22.30 22.68 -23.10
N THR A 7 -21.88 22.01 -24.16
CA THR A 7 -20.84 20.98 -24.14
C THR A 7 -19.48 21.68 -24.28
N ALA A 8 -18.93 22.20 -23.17
CA ALA A 8 -17.68 22.96 -23.20
C ALA A 8 -16.83 22.80 -21.92
N PHE A 9 -16.29 21.60 -21.71
CA PHE A 9 -15.09 21.33 -20.92
C PHE A 9 -14.51 20.07 -21.59
N TYR A 10 -13.52 20.12 -22.48
CA TYR A 10 -12.18 20.65 -22.27
C TYR A 10 -11.64 21.22 -23.60
N GLN A 11 -11.51 22.54 -23.69
CA GLN A 11 -10.57 23.12 -24.63
C GLN A 11 -9.18 23.09 -23.99
N THR A 12 -8.41 22.04 -24.28
CA THR A 12 -6.97 22.08 -24.07
C THR A 12 -6.38 23.04 -25.11
N LYS A 13 -6.17 24.29 -24.72
CA LYS A 13 -5.23 25.17 -25.42
C LYS A 13 -3.86 24.51 -25.37
N ASN A 14 -3.42 24.00 -26.52
CA ASN A 14 -2.03 23.85 -26.96
C ASN A 14 -2.04 23.27 -28.39
N SER A 15 -2.50 24.05 -29.36
CA SER A 15 -2.07 23.87 -30.76
C SER A 15 -0.92 24.83 -31.02
N SER A 16 0.29 24.29 -31.07
CA SER A 16 1.42 24.84 -31.83
C SER A 16 1.79 23.81 -32.90
N PRO A 17 2.10 24.21 -34.14
CA PRO A 17 1.96 23.34 -35.31
C PRO A 17 3.20 22.46 -35.52
N GLY A 18 2.99 21.19 -35.88
CA GLY A 18 3.99 20.40 -36.60
C GLY A 18 4.52 19.10 -36.01
N VAL A 19 3.88 18.49 -35.00
CA VAL A 19 4.30 17.15 -34.53
C VAL A 19 3.37 16.06 -35.11
N PRO A 20 3.87 15.11 -35.92
CA PRO A 20 3.07 14.01 -36.44
C PRO A 20 2.50 13.16 -35.28
N ASN A 21 1.18 12.98 -35.24
CA ASN A 21 0.52 12.06 -34.30
C ASN A 21 0.76 10.61 -34.73
N THR A 22 1.98 10.12 -34.49
CA THR A 22 2.26 8.68 -34.54
C THR A 22 1.74 8.04 -33.25
N PRO A 23 0.95 6.95 -33.29
CA PRO A 23 0.51 6.25 -32.09
C PRO A 23 1.71 5.50 -31.47
N MET A 24 2.55 6.24 -30.74
CA MET A 24 3.60 5.66 -29.91
C MET A 24 2.99 5.10 -28.62
N THR A 25 3.39 3.91 -28.26
CA THR A 25 3.02 3.28 -26.98
C THR A 25 3.54 4.14 -25.81
N LEU A 26 2.88 4.11 -24.65
CA LEU A 26 3.32 4.88 -23.47
C LEU A 26 4.79 4.63 -23.12
N LYS A 27 5.29 3.41 -23.37
CA LYS A 27 6.68 3.04 -23.19
C LYS A 27 7.62 3.86 -24.10
N GLU A 28 7.32 3.91 -25.39
CA GLU A 28 8.11 4.65 -26.40
C GLU A 28 8.05 6.17 -26.15
N ARG A 29 6.88 6.70 -25.73
CA ARG A 29 6.70 8.11 -25.39
C ARG A 29 7.47 8.53 -24.12
N MET A 30 7.60 7.62 -23.15
CA MET A 30 8.36 7.87 -21.93
C MET A 30 9.87 7.71 -22.14
N GLU A 31 10.27 6.82 -23.06
CA GLU A 31 11.67 6.62 -23.49
C GLU A 31 12.18 7.85 -24.28
N SER A 32 11.34 8.46 -25.11
CA SER A 32 11.67 9.69 -25.86
C SER A 32 11.79 10.96 -25.00
N LEU A 33 11.26 10.96 -23.77
CA LEU A 33 11.29 12.12 -22.87
C LEU A 33 12.49 12.10 -21.91
N GLU A 34 13.40 11.12 -22.03
CA GLU A 34 14.49 10.89 -21.07
C GLU A 34 14.03 10.79 -19.60
N LEU A 35 12.74 10.50 -19.36
CA LEU A 35 12.14 10.39 -18.02
C LEU A 35 12.25 8.97 -17.42
N ALA A 36 13.07 8.11 -18.03
CA ALA A 36 13.44 6.80 -17.49
C ALA A 36 13.82 6.79 -15.99
N PRO A 37 14.51 7.82 -15.41
CA PRO A 37 14.78 7.84 -13.97
C PRO A 37 13.52 8.05 -13.10
N TYR A 38 12.41 8.58 -13.65
CA TYR A 38 11.21 8.90 -12.87
C TYR A 38 10.23 7.72 -12.76
N PHE A 39 10.20 6.81 -13.73
CA PHE A 39 9.39 5.58 -13.64
C PHE A 39 9.84 4.68 -12.45
N MET A 40 11.12 4.78 -12.07
CA MET A 40 11.70 4.08 -10.95
C MET A 40 11.32 4.70 -9.57
N MET A 41 10.69 5.88 -9.54
CA MET A 41 10.31 6.57 -8.30
C MET A 41 8.88 6.26 -7.79
N TYR A 42 7.97 5.72 -8.62
CA TYR A 42 6.52 5.77 -8.30
C TYR A 42 5.81 4.43 -8.07
N THR A 43 6.53 3.35 -7.78
CA THR A 43 5.87 2.10 -7.34
C THR A 43 6.53 1.50 -6.10
N ASN A 44 5.81 1.61 -4.99
CA ASN A 44 5.96 0.89 -3.71
C ASN A 44 7.03 1.39 -2.74
N LEU A 45 6.64 2.32 -1.85
CA LEU A 45 7.37 2.68 -0.63
C LEU A 45 8.76 3.32 -0.94
N MET A 46 9.16 4.37 -0.22
CA MET A 46 10.49 5.01 -0.39
C MET A 46 11.64 4.11 0.11
N THR A 47 11.59 2.80 -0.14
CA THR A 47 12.57 1.81 0.28
C THR A 47 13.11 1.09 -0.95
N TYR A 48 14.42 0.88 -0.98
CA TYR A 48 15.07 0.22 -2.11
C TYR A 48 14.54 -1.21 -2.30
N PRO A 49 14.24 -1.66 -3.53
CA PRO A 49 13.70 -3.00 -3.80
C PRO A 49 14.72 -4.11 -3.52
N LEU A 50 14.25 -5.33 -3.23
CA LEU A 50 15.11 -6.45 -2.83
C LEU A 50 16.22 -6.77 -3.84
N LYS A 51 15.87 -6.80 -5.14
CA LYS A 51 16.81 -7.05 -6.24
C LYS A 51 17.93 -6.01 -6.28
N PHE A 52 17.61 -4.74 -6.03
CA PHE A 52 18.61 -3.67 -5.96
C PHE A 52 19.55 -3.86 -4.77
N ARG A 53 19.02 -4.19 -3.58
CA ARG A 53 19.85 -4.45 -2.40
C ARG A 53 20.81 -5.62 -2.62
N GLN A 54 20.34 -6.70 -3.25
CA GLN A 54 21.16 -7.86 -3.63
C GLN A 54 22.27 -7.45 -4.60
N HIS A 55 21.93 -6.67 -5.63
CA HIS A 55 22.89 -6.18 -6.60
C HIS A 55 23.98 -5.31 -5.96
N VAL A 56 23.58 -4.36 -5.10
CA VAL A 56 24.51 -3.48 -4.39
C VAL A 56 25.43 -4.28 -3.46
N LEU A 57 24.90 -5.27 -2.74
CA LEU A 57 25.70 -6.11 -1.84
C LEU A 57 26.67 -7.02 -2.60
N ALA A 58 26.28 -7.57 -3.76
CA ALA A 58 27.17 -8.36 -4.61
C ALA A 58 28.35 -7.52 -5.14
N ILE A 59 28.11 -6.25 -5.49
CA ILE A 59 29.17 -5.33 -5.93
C ILE A 59 30.02 -4.85 -4.75
N LYS A 60 29.41 -4.69 -3.57
CA LYS A 60 30.11 -4.34 -2.33
C LYS A 60 31.15 -5.37 -1.92
N GLU A 61 31.04 -6.64 -2.30
CA GLU A 61 32.09 -7.63 -1.97
C GLU A 61 33.47 -7.23 -2.52
N LYS A 62 33.50 -6.45 -3.61
CA LYS A 62 34.73 -5.97 -4.25
C LYS A 62 35.13 -4.56 -3.81
N LEU A 63 34.33 -3.89 -2.99
CA LEU A 63 34.48 -2.47 -2.67
C LEU A 63 34.31 -2.19 -1.16
N THR A 64 34.83 -1.06 -0.70
CA THR A 64 34.51 -0.58 0.64
C THR A 64 33.08 -0.03 0.67
N TYR A 65 32.47 -0.02 1.86
CA TYR A 65 31.12 0.52 2.02
C TYR A 65 31.03 2.00 1.61
N ALA A 66 32.06 2.81 1.88
CA ALA A 66 32.10 4.22 1.47
C ALA A 66 32.09 4.39 -0.06
N LYS A 67 32.93 3.63 -0.78
CA LYS A 67 32.96 3.65 -2.25
C LYS A 67 31.64 3.16 -2.84
N THR A 68 31.06 2.12 -2.25
CA THR A 68 29.75 1.58 -2.66
C THR A 68 28.65 2.62 -2.45
N ALA A 69 28.64 3.29 -1.29
CA ALA A 69 27.69 4.35 -0.96
C ALA A 69 27.73 5.49 -1.97
N SER A 70 28.92 6.01 -2.28
CA SER A 70 29.12 7.05 -3.28
C SER A 70 28.71 6.59 -4.69
N ARG A 71 29.03 5.35 -5.08
CA ARG A 71 28.72 4.82 -6.41
C ARG A 71 27.22 4.68 -6.68
N PHE A 72 26.46 4.24 -5.68
CA PHE A 72 25.02 3.99 -5.82
C PHE A 72 24.14 5.12 -5.26
N GLY A 73 24.73 6.17 -4.68
CA GLY A 73 23.99 7.24 -4.01
C GLY A 73 23.18 6.75 -2.80
N VAL A 74 23.67 5.71 -2.10
CA VAL A 74 22.99 5.11 -0.95
C VAL A 74 23.76 5.47 0.32
N GLY A 75 23.04 5.91 1.37
CA GLY A 75 23.68 6.19 2.65
C GLY A 75 24.40 4.98 3.26
N MET A 76 25.57 5.20 3.86
CA MET A 76 26.40 4.17 4.51
C MET A 76 25.62 3.31 5.52
N ALA A 77 24.79 3.95 6.34
CA ALA A 77 23.93 3.27 7.32
C ALA A 77 22.90 2.34 6.67
N SER A 78 22.43 2.65 5.46
CA SER A 78 21.52 1.78 4.72
C SER A 78 22.21 0.52 4.23
N LEU A 79 23.46 0.63 3.75
CA LEU A 79 24.27 -0.55 3.40
C LEU A 79 24.53 -1.46 4.62
N MET A 80 24.87 -0.87 5.77
CA MET A 80 25.04 -1.63 7.01
C MET A 80 23.74 -2.32 7.46
N ARG A 81 22.60 -1.65 7.31
CA ARG A 81 21.28 -2.26 7.58
C ARG A 81 21.00 -3.44 6.65
N TRP A 82 21.29 -3.31 5.35
CA TRP A 82 21.09 -4.42 4.40
C TRP A 82 22.02 -5.60 4.65
N ASN A 83 23.24 -5.32 5.11
CA ASN A 83 24.20 -6.36 5.52
C ASN A 83 23.68 -7.19 6.70
N ARG A 84 22.89 -6.59 7.61
CA ARG A 84 22.23 -7.29 8.71
C ARG A 84 20.93 -7.97 8.28
N ARG A 85 20.12 -7.30 7.48
CA ARG A 85 18.85 -7.82 6.95
C ARG A 85 18.57 -7.24 5.57
N ILE A 86 18.64 -8.10 4.57
CA ILE A 86 18.41 -7.69 3.18
C ILE A 86 16.92 -7.50 2.86
N THR A 87 16.06 -8.33 3.45
CA THR A 87 14.62 -8.31 3.18
C THR A 87 13.97 -7.05 3.77
N PRO A 88 13.20 -6.28 2.98
CA PRO A 88 12.46 -5.14 3.51
C PRO A 88 11.45 -5.58 4.57
N CYS A 89 11.24 -4.73 5.58
CA CYS A 89 10.13 -4.89 6.51
C CYS A 89 8.87 -4.39 5.81
N THR A 90 8.02 -5.29 5.35
CA THR A 90 6.78 -4.93 4.64
C THR A 90 5.66 -4.55 5.62
N THR A 91 5.62 -5.20 6.78
CA THR A 91 4.50 -5.06 7.72
C THR A 91 5.00 -4.79 9.13
N HIS A 92 4.40 -3.80 9.78
CA HIS A 92 4.63 -3.55 11.20
C HIS A 92 3.70 -4.43 12.05
N ASN A 93 4.25 -5.33 12.86
CA ASN A 93 3.48 -6.16 13.78
C ASN A 93 3.15 -5.38 15.06
N LYS A 94 2.06 -4.58 15.05
CA LYS A 94 1.56 -3.89 16.25
C LYS A 94 0.36 -4.65 16.84
N PRO A 95 0.36 -4.98 18.14
CA PRO A 95 -0.80 -5.58 18.79
C PRO A 95 -1.97 -4.58 18.88
N ALA A 96 -3.17 -5.11 19.16
CA ALA A 96 -4.33 -4.29 19.48
C ALA A 96 -4.08 -3.55 20.81
N THR A 97 -4.08 -2.22 20.82
CA THR A 97 -3.82 -1.47 22.05
C THR A 97 -5.05 -1.32 22.96
N LYS A 98 -6.26 -1.29 22.39
CA LYS A 98 -7.51 -0.99 23.12
C LYS A 98 -8.43 -2.18 23.35
N ILE A 99 -8.32 -3.24 22.54
CA ILE A 99 -9.26 -4.37 22.56
C ILE A 99 -8.46 -5.59 23.01
N ASP A 100 -8.87 -6.18 24.12
CA ASP A 100 -8.39 -7.50 24.52
C ASP A 100 -8.98 -8.55 23.57
N MET A 101 -8.10 -9.32 22.94
CA MET A 101 -8.46 -10.30 21.92
C MET A 101 -9.09 -11.55 22.55
N GLU A 102 -8.71 -11.90 23.78
CA GLU A 102 -9.28 -13.06 24.50
C GLU A 102 -10.70 -12.75 24.96
N ALA A 103 -10.91 -11.58 25.59
CA ALA A 103 -12.24 -11.11 25.96
C ALA A 103 -13.18 -11.00 24.75
N LEU A 104 -12.69 -10.52 23.59
CA LEU A 104 -13.48 -10.48 22.36
C LEU A 104 -13.84 -11.88 21.85
N ALA A 105 -12.93 -12.85 21.94
CA ALA A 105 -13.21 -14.23 21.53
C ALA A 105 -14.31 -14.87 22.39
N GLN A 106 -14.30 -14.60 23.70
CA GLN A 106 -15.36 -15.04 24.62
C GLN A 106 -16.70 -14.36 24.29
N ASP A 107 -16.74 -13.05 24.05
CA ASP A 107 -17.96 -12.33 23.67
C ASP A 107 -18.56 -12.85 22.36
N VAL A 108 -17.72 -13.23 21.38
CA VAL A 108 -18.15 -13.85 20.13
C VAL A 108 -18.76 -15.23 20.35
N ALA A 109 -18.23 -16.03 21.28
CA ALA A 109 -18.77 -17.34 21.62
C ALA A 109 -20.11 -17.25 22.37
N THR A 110 -20.22 -16.32 23.32
CA THR A 110 -21.43 -16.13 24.13
C THR A 110 -22.58 -15.55 23.30
N TYR A 111 -22.28 -14.59 22.42
CA TYR A 111 -23.29 -13.89 21.65
C TYR A 111 -22.96 -13.94 20.16
N PRO A 112 -23.20 -15.06 19.45
CA PRO A 112 -22.75 -15.20 18.05
C PRO A 112 -23.52 -14.33 17.04
N ASP A 113 -24.75 -13.91 17.38
CA ASP A 113 -25.64 -13.15 16.50
C ASP A 113 -25.53 -11.63 16.65
N ASP A 114 -24.89 -11.15 17.72
CA ASP A 114 -24.78 -9.73 18.02
C ASP A 114 -24.05 -8.94 16.94
N TYR A 115 -24.58 -7.76 16.67
CA TYR A 115 -24.01 -6.81 15.73
C TYR A 115 -22.73 -6.18 16.27
N GLN A 116 -21.89 -5.70 15.35
CA GLN A 116 -20.60 -5.09 15.70
C GLN A 116 -20.75 -3.85 16.60
N TYR A 117 -21.86 -3.10 16.48
CA TYR A 117 -22.10 -1.92 17.31
C TYR A 117 -22.47 -2.29 18.76
N GLU A 118 -23.17 -3.41 18.98
CA GLU A 118 -23.57 -3.89 20.31
C GLU A 118 -22.32 -4.34 21.09
N ARG A 119 -21.45 -5.10 20.43
CA ARG A 119 -20.15 -5.48 20.99
C ARG A 119 -19.30 -4.25 21.29
N ALA A 120 -19.27 -3.29 20.36
CA ALA A 120 -18.49 -2.07 20.52
C ALA A 120 -18.92 -1.27 21.77
N GLN A 121 -20.21 -1.26 22.10
CA GLN A 121 -20.73 -0.65 23.32
C GLN A 121 -20.22 -1.35 24.58
N ARG A 122 -20.15 -2.70 24.60
CA ARG A 122 -19.59 -3.46 25.73
C ARG A 122 -18.12 -3.17 25.97
N PHE A 123 -17.34 -3.07 24.89
CA PHE A 123 -15.89 -2.83 24.94
C PHE A 123 -15.52 -1.33 24.98
N GLY A 124 -16.49 -0.41 24.89
CA GLY A 124 -16.22 1.04 24.86
C GLY A 124 -15.39 1.50 23.65
N VAL A 125 -15.49 0.81 22.51
CA VAL A 125 -14.74 1.10 21.29
C VAL A 125 -15.67 1.44 20.13
N SER A 126 -15.11 1.76 18.96
CA SER A 126 -15.91 1.94 17.75
C SER A 126 -16.26 0.60 17.09
N ALA A 127 -17.41 0.53 16.41
CA ALA A 127 -17.82 -0.65 15.64
C ALA A 127 -16.76 -1.06 14.59
N GLN A 128 -16.10 -0.07 13.98
CA GLN A 128 -15.00 -0.31 13.05
C GLN A 128 -13.79 -0.97 13.73
N GLY A 129 -13.48 -0.58 14.97
CA GLY A 129 -12.44 -1.20 15.79
C GLY A 129 -12.72 -2.69 16.02
N ILE A 130 -13.96 -3.02 16.40
CA ILE A 130 -14.43 -4.41 16.52
C ILE A 130 -14.30 -5.16 15.20
N ARG A 131 -14.71 -4.56 14.07
CA ARG A 131 -14.56 -5.17 12.74
C ARG A 131 -13.11 -5.56 12.44
N HIS A 132 -12.15 -4.70 12.74
CA HIS A 132 -10.74 -5.01 12.57
C HIS A 132 -10.24 -6.09 13.55
N ALA A 133 -10.73 -6.09 14.78
CA ALA A 133 -10.38 -7.11 15.76
C ALA A 133 -10.93 -8.49 15.36
N LEU A 134 -12.17 -8.58 14.89
CA LEU A 134 -12.76 -9.83 14.36
C LEU A 134 -11.96 -10.38 13.17
N LYS A 135 -11.49 -9.50 12.26
CA LYS A 135 -10.59 -9.90 11.16
C LYS A 135 -9.27 -10.49 11.66
N ARG A 136 -8.72 -9.99 12.76
CA ARG A 136 -7.50 -10.56 13.38
C ARG A 136 -7.76 -11.95 13.97
N LEU A 137 -8.94 -12.17 14.56
CA LEU A 137 -9.38 -13.49 15.04
C LEU A 137 -9.80 -14.45 13.92
N ARG A 138 -9.79 -14.00 12.65
CA ARG A 138 -10.27 -14.76 11.48
C ARG A 138 -11.73 -15.24 11.61
N VAL A 139 -12.54 -14.54 12.40
CA VAL A 139 -13.97 -14.82 12.54
C VAL A 139 -14.70 -14.20 11.35
N SER A 140 -15.41 -15.03 10.60
CA SER A 140 -16.34 -14.61 9.55
C SER A 140 -17.63 -15.38 9.72
N ARG A 141 -18.74 -14.67 9.97
CA ARG A 141 -20.06 -15.27 10.10
C ARG A 141 -20.96 -14.76 8.99
N LYS A 142 -21.42 -15.69 8.13
CA LYS A 142 -22.47 -15.44 7.15
C LYS A 142 -23.81 -15.70 7.83
N LYS A 143 -24.75 -14.77 7.73
CA LYS A 143 -26.11 -14.99 8.23
C LYS A 143 -26.80 -16.04 7.33
N ASN A 144 -27.36 -17.06 7.95
CA ASN A 144 -28.24 -18.00 7.27
C ASN A 144 -29.66 -17.42 7.29
N THR A 145 -30.40 -17.56 6.20
CA THR A 145 -31.78 -17.03 6.05
C THR A 145 -32.82 -17.88 6.77
N SER A 146 -32.44 -19.01 7.36
CA SER A 146 -33.31 -19.84 8.19
C SER A 146 -33.57 -19.14 9.53
N ALA A 147 -34.83 -18.81 9.81
CA ALA A 147 -35.25 -18.22 11.08
C ALA A 147 -34.88 -19.15 12.25
N SER A 148 -34.36 -18.58 13.34
CA SER A 148 -34.09 -19.31 14.56
C SER A 148 -35.40 -19.92 15.08
N GLN A 149 -35.41 -21.23 15.28
CA GLN A 149 -36.46 -21.90 16.05
C GLN A 149 -36.32 -21.42 17.50
N SER A 150 -37.36 -20.75 17.99
CA SER A 150 -37.51 -20.25 19.35
C SER A 150 -37.80 -21.39 20.33
#